data_AF-A0A7C1GFF4-F1
#
_entry.id   AF-A0A7C1GFF4-F1
#
_cell.length_a   1.000
_cell.length_b   1.000
_cell.length_c   1.000
_cell.angle_alpha   90.00
_cell.angle_beta   90.00
_cell.angle_gamma   90.00
#
_symmetry.space_group_name_H-M   'P 1'
#
loop_
_entity.id
_entity.type
_entity.pdbx_description
1 polymer ?
#
loop_
_entity_poly.entity_id
_entity_poly.type
_entity_poly.pdbx_seq_one_letter_code
_entity_poly.pdbx_strand_id
1 'polypeptide(L)' 'MTRFEYEISAHPAETFEQVNFFCSVEGECSLKELPGDQVNMLMNLLNEQGRQGWELVQIFFGRDGVLAFWKRRIEE' A
#
# COMPACT_ATOMS: atom_id res chain seq x y z
N MET A 1 26.07 -10.88 -6.91
CA MET A 1 24.76 -10.44 -7.47
C MET A 1 23.91 -9.98 -6.31
N THR A 2 23.23 -8.84 -6.42
CA THR A 2 22.28 -8.41 -5.37
C THR A 2 21.09 -9.37 -5.37
N ARG A 3 20.74 -9.92 -4.20
CA ARG A 3 19.56 -10.76 -4.00
C ARG A 3 18.48 -9.97 -3.26
N PHE A 4 17.23 -10.35 -3.51
CA PHE A 4 16.07 -9.73 -2.89
C PHE A 4 15.13 -10.80 -2.37
N GLU A 5 14.47 -10.50 -1.26
CA GLU A 5 13.27 -11.17 -0.82
C GLU A 5 12.06 -10.25 -1.04
N TYR A 6 10.87 -10.85 -1.12
CA TYR A 6 9.63 -10.15 -1.42
C TYR A 6 8.57 -10.51 -0.37
N GLU A 7 7.77 -9.51 -0.01
CA GLU A 7 6.61 -9.66 0.86
C GLU A 7 5.37 -9.07 0.18
N ILE A 8 4.22 -9.68 0.39
CA ILE A 8 2.92 -9.19 -0.06
C ILE A 8 2.07 -8.96 1.18
N SER A 9 1.67 -7.71 1.41
CA SER A 9 0.78 -7.34 2.51
C SER A 9 -0.61 -6.97 1.99
N ALA A 10 -1.64 -7.50 2.63
CA ALA A 10 -3.03 -7.18 2.36
C ALA A 10 -3.60 -6.40 3.54
N HIS A 11 -4.22 -5.25 3.26
CA HIS A 11 -4.81 -4.37 4.25
C HIS A 11 -6.31 -4.23 3.94
N PRO A 12 -7.21 -4.74 4.80
CA PRO A 12 -8.65 -4.70 4.58
C PRO A 12 -9.14 -3.26 4.37
N ALA A 13 -10.18 -3.10 3.54
CA ALA A 13 -10.85 -1.80 3.38
C ALA A 13 -11.33 -1.23 4.72
N GLU A 14 -11.71 -2.08 5.67
CA GLU A 14 -12.13 -1.72 7.04
C GLU A 14 -11.03 -1.03 7.86
N THR A 15 -9.75 -1.35 7.61
CA THR A 15 -8.63 -0.66 8.26
C THR A 15 -8.58 0.80 7.82
N PHE A 16 -9.04 1.05 6.60
CA PHE A 16 -9.21 2.38 6.07
C PHE A 16 -10.69 2.78 6.14
N GLU A 17 -11.25 2.97 7.33
CA GLU A 17 -12.70 3.19 7.61
C GLU A 17 -13.42 4.24 6.72
N GLN A 18 -12.69 5.05 5.94
CA GLN A 18 -13.25 5.96 4.94
C GLN A 18 -12.66 5.83 3.52
N VAL A 19 -11.78 4.85 3.22
CA VAL A 19 -11.39 4.53 1.83
C VAL A 19 -12.50 3.67 1.23
N ASN A 20 -13.72 4.20 1.19
CA ASN A 20 -14.65 3.86 0.12
C ASN A 20 -14.16 4.59 -1.13
N PHE A 21 -12.95 4.28 -1.60
CA PHE A 21 -12.45 4.88 -2.82
C PHE A 21 -13.07 4.15 -4.00
N PHE A 22 -14.07 4.82 -4.55
CA PHE A 22 -14.64 4.60 -5.85
C PHE A 22 -13.54 4.48 -6.92
N CYS A 23 -13.01 3.27 -7.09
CA CYS A 23 -12.63 2.85 -8.42
C CYS A 23 -13.94 2.80 -9.22
N SER A 24 -14.03 3.58 -10.28
CA SER A 24 -14.97 3.27 -11.35
C SER A 24 -14.76 1.81 -11.76
N VAL A 25 -15.69 1.25 -12.55
CA VAL A 25 -15.56 -0.13 -13.08
C VAL A 25 -14.24 -0.32 -13.87
N GLU A 26 -13.52 0.77 -14.17
CA GLU A 26 -12.32 0.85 -14.99
C GLU A 26 -11.01 1.06 -14.20
N GLY A 27 -11.06 1.25 -12.87
CA GLY A 27 -9.84 1.24 -12.03
C GLY A 27 -9.02 2.54 -11.99
N GLU A 28 -9.60 3.67 -12.40
CA GLU A 28 -8.94 4.99 -12.34
C GLU A 28 -9.26 5.71 -11.01
N CYS A 29 -8.24 5.95 -10.17
CA CYS A 29 -8.39 6.69 -8.92
C CYS A 29 -8.25 8.20 -9.13
N SER A 30 -9.29 8.97 -8.80
CA SER A 30 -9.23 10.44 -8.73
C SER A 30 -8.73 10.89 -7.35
N LEU A 31 -7.56 11.53 -7.31
CA LEU A 31 -6.89 12.11 -6.11
C LEU A 31 -7.70 13.21 -5.38
N LYS A 32 -8.88 13.59 -5.86
CA LYS A 32 -9.60 14.81 -5.44
C LYS A 32 -10.40 14.71 -4.13
N GLU A 33 -10.53 13.53 -3.54
CA GLU A 33 -11.43 13.31 -2.40
C GLU A 33 -10.81 12.50 -1.25
N LEU A 34 -9.47 12.49 -1.08
CA LEU A 34 -8.83 11.74 0.00
C LEU A 34 -8.98 12.54 1.32
N PRO A 35 -9.75 12.05 2.32
CA PRO A 35 -9.71 12.60 3.66
C PRO A 35 -8.28 12.55 4.20
N GLY A 36 -7.82 13.62 4.85
CA GLY A 36 -6.43 13.74 5.31
C GLY A 36 -5.97 12.59 6.21
N ASP A 37 -6.89 11.95 6.93
CA ASP A 37 -6.60 10.82 7.82
C ASP A 37 -6.13 9.57 7.07
N GLN A 38 -6.52 9.40 5.80
CA GLN A 38 -6.14 8.23 4.99
C GLN A 38 -4.74 8.36 4.40
N VAL A 39 -4.37 9.58 4.00
CA VAL A 39 -3.00 9.88 3.56
C VAL A 39 -2.02 9.61 4.70
N ASN A 40 -2.39 9.97 5.93
CA ASN A 40 -1.60 9.68 7.12
C ASN A 40 -1.50 8.17 7.40
N MET A 41 -2.59 7.41 7.23
CA MET A 41 -2.56 5.97 7.41
C MET A 41 -1.66 5.26 6.39
N LEU A 42 -1.76 5.63 5.11
CA LEU A 42 -0.87 5.10 4.08
C LEU A 42 0.59 5.47 4.37
N MET A 43 0.85 6.73 4.74
CA MET A 43 2.18 7.18 5.12
C MET A 43 2.75 6.38 6.30
N ASN A 44 1.94 6.09 7.32
CA ASN A 44 2.35 5.26 8.46
C ASN A 44 2.68 3.83 8.02
N LEU A 45 1.89 3.22 7.15
CA LEU A 45 2.17 1.89 6.58
C LEU A 45 3.52 1.88 5.83
N LEU A 46 3.73 2.86 4.94
CA LEU A 46 4.97 2.98 4.18
C LEU A 46 6.18 3.17 5.09
N ASN A 47 6.05 4.01 6.12
CA ASN A 47 7.13 4.27 7.08
C ASN A 47 7.44 3.03 7.93
N GLU A 48 6.43 2.29 8.39
CA GLU A 48 6.65 1.09 9.19
C GLU A 48 7.41 0.02 8.41
N GLN A 49 6.99 -0.25 7.16
CA GLN A 49 7.70 -1.19 6.29
C GLN A 49 9.09 -0.68 5.91
N GLY A 50 9.22 0.62 5.62
CA GLY A 50 10.51 1.26 5.33
C GLY A 50 11.51 1.15 6.47
N ARG A 51 11.08 1.26 7.73
CA ARG A 51 11.94 1.07 8.92
C ARG A 51 12.49 -0.36 9.04
N GLN A 52 11.80 -1.32 8.45
CA GLN A 52 12.23 -2.72 8.39
C GLN A 52 13.12 -3.01 7.17
N GLY A 53 13.40 -1.99 6.34
CA GLY A 53 14.24 -2.09 5.15
C GLY A 53 13.50 -2.50 3.89
N TRP A 54 12.16 -2.54 3.93
CA TRP A 54 11.34 -2.84 2.75
C TRP A 54 11.19 -1.61 1.86
N GLU A 55 11.33 -1.83 0.56
CA GLU A 55 11.04 -0.88 -0.49
C GLU A 55 9.70 -1.23 -1.14
N LEU A 56 8.82 -0.24 -1.30
CA LEU A 56 7.58 -0.43 -2.05
C LEU A 56 7.89 -0.63 -3.53
N VAL A 57 7.40 -1.74 -4.09
CA VAL A 57 7.48 -2.06 -5.52
C VAL A 57 6.22 -1.60 -6.24
N GLN A 58 5.06 -1.98 -5.71
CA GLN A 58 3.76 -1.72 -6.31
C GLN A 58 2.67 -1.76 -5.26
N ILE A 59 1.60 -1.01 -5.49
CA ILE A 59 0.40 -1.02 -4.66
C ILE A 59 -0.83 -1.06 -5.57
N PHE A 60 -1.82 -1.87 -5.19
CA PHE A 60 -3.12 -1.94 -5.85
C PHE A 60 -4.21 -1.60 -4.84
N PHE A 61 -5.19 -0.82 -5.31
CA PHE A 61 -6.39 -0.48 -4.56
C PHE A 61 -7.57 -1.23 -5.18
N GLY A 62 -8.33 -1.94 -4.35
CA GLY A 62 -9.52 -2.66 -4.75
C GLY A 62 -10.66 -2.43 -3.77
N ARG A 63 -11.85 -2.94 -4.10
CA ARG A 63 -13.04 -2.82 -3.24
C ARG A 63 -12.84 -3.46 -1.88
N ASP A 64 -12.07 -4.53 -1.81
CA ASP A 64 -11.85 -5.30 -0.59
C ASP A 64 -10.65 -4.80 0.24
N GLY A 65 -9.90 -3.83 -0.29
CA GLY A 65 -8.77 -3.22 0.41
C GLY A 65 -7.56 -2.95 -0.48
N VAL A 66 -6.39 -2.95 0.15
CA VAL A 66 -5.11 -2.57 -0.47
C VAL A 66 -4.17 -3.77 -0.47
N LEU A 67 -3.51 -4.00 -1.62
CA LEU A 67 -2.47 -5.01 -1.76
C LEU A 67 -1.15 -4.31 -2.08
N ALA A 68 -0.15 -4.46 -1.21
CA ALA A 68 1.17 -3.85 -1.38
C ALA A 68 2.25 -4.92 -1.57
N PHE A 69 3.13 -4.66 -2.53
CA PHE A 69 4.24 -5.52 -2.91
C PHE A 69 5.53 -4.85 -2.47
N TRP A 70 6.31 -5.57 -1.69
CA TRP A 70 7.53 -5.08 -1.07
C TRP A 70 8.72 -5.90 -1.55
N LYS A 71 9.89 -5.27 -1.60
CA LYS A 71 11.16 -5.96 -1.77
C LYS A 71 12.16 -5.46 -0.74
N ARG A 72 13.05 -6.33 -0.29
CA ARG A 72 14.19 -5.94 0.54
C ARG A 72 15.43 -6.65 0.04
N ARG A 73 16.57 -5.96 0.06
CA ARG A 73 17.86 -6.58 -0.24
C ARG A 73 18.24 -7.53 0.88
N ILE A 74 18.68 -8.74 0.53
CA ILE A 74 19.27 -9.70 1.50
C ILE A 74 20.79 -9.72 1.36
N GLU A 75 21.47 -9.80 2.49
CA GLU A 75 22.90 -10.12 2.57
C GLU A 75 23.04 -11.65 2.61
N GLU A 76 24.06 -12.19 1.94
CA GLU A 76 24.33 -13.64 1.93
C GLU A 76 24.80 -14.17 3.29
#